data_AF-A0A7C3HNF2-F1
#
_entry.id   AF-A0A7C3HNF2-F1
#
_cell.length_a   1.000
_cell.length_b   1.000
_cell.length_c   1.000
_cell.angle_alpha   90.00
_cell.angle_beta   90.00
_cell.angle_gamma   90.00
#
_symmetry.space_group_name_H-M   'P 1'
#
loop_
_entity.id
_entity.type
_entity.pdbx_description
1 polymer ?
#
loop_
_entity_poly.entity_id
_entity_poly.type
_entity_poly.pdbx_seq_one_letter_code
_entity_poly.pdbx_strand_id
1 'polypeptide(L)'
;MIWRKQDIRFEVMRGEPWQPEELEYKREIRRLLREEAIRDKGTYWYTSPFPTVYRAAKNGTLTIGGQTISFERGDDIVFQCRMTRDMKPELTAPVLVDRLQPTNKSMFCGNMGGAMKGMGGKM
;
A
#
# COMPACT_ATOMS: atom_id res chain seq x y z
N MET A 1 12.65 -4.15 5.58
CA MET A 1 11.34 -4.03 6.26
C MET A 1 11.58 -3.68 7.73
N ILE A 2 11.45 -2.40 8.12
CA ILE A 2 11.49 -2.00 9.54
C ILE A 2 10.05 -1.69 9.93
N TRP A 3 9.34 -2.70 10.44
CA TRP A 3 8.00 -2.51 11.00
C TRP A 3 8.12 -2.43 12.50
N ARG A 4 7.54 -1.42 13.14
CA ARG A 4 7.27 -1.56 14.57
C ARG A 4 6.09 -2.51 14.72
N LYS A 5 6.22 -3.52 15.60
CA LYS A 5 5.16 -4.51 15.88
C LYS A 5 3.82 -3.85 16.25
N GLN A 6 3.89 -2.68 16.89
CA GLN A 6 2.73 -1.90 17.31
C GLN A 6 2.01 -1.25 16.12
N ASP A 7 2.75 -0.66 15.17
CA ASP A 7 2.18 -0.07 13.95
C ASP A 7 1.52 -1.14 13.06
N ILE A 8 2.12 -2.33 12.93
CA ILE A 8 1.46 -3.45 12.24
C ILE A 8 0.15 -3.80 12.96
N ARG A 9 0.22 -4.04 14.27
CA ARG A 9 -0.91 -4.56 15.03
C ARG A 9 -2.09 -3.60 15.03
N PHE A 10 -1.86 -2.29 15.17
CA PHE A 10 -2.95 -1.34 15.36
C PHE A 10 -3.29 -0.53 14.10
N GLU A 11 -2.32 -0.20 13.25
CA GLU A 11 -2.58 0.66 12.08
C GLU A 11 -2.89 -0.16 10.82
N VAL A 12 -2.29 -1.35 10.70
CA VAL A 12 -2.50 -2.24 9.56
C VAL A 12 -3.57 -3.28 9.87
N MET A 13 -3.45 -3.91 11.03
CA MET A 13 -4.32 -5.00 11.48
C MET A 13 -5.51 -4.53 12.32
N ARG A 14 -5.47 -3.31 12.89
CA ARG A 14 -6.51 -2.77 13.80
C ARG A 14 -6.85 -3.66 15.01
N GLY A 15 -5.88 -4.42 15.48
CA GLY A 15 -6.07 -5.41 16.53
C GLY A 15 -6.68 -6.72 16.04
N GLU A 16 -7.09 -6.79 14.77
CA GLU A 16 -7.72 -7.95 14.13
C GLU A 16 -6.73 -8.75 13.27
N PRO A 17 -7.03 -10.01 12.91
CA PRO A 17 -6.23 -10.75 11.93
C PRO A 17 -6.13 -10.04 10.58
N TRP A 18 -5.13 -10.39 9.77
CA TRP A 18 -5.03 -9.95 8.38
C TRP A 18 -6.29 -10.33 7.60
N GLN A 19 -6.80 -9.39 6.80
CA GLN A 19 -7.96 -9.60 5.96
C GLN A 19 -7.60 -10.51 4.78
N PRO A 20 -8.56 -11.28 4.24
CA PRO A 20 -8.32 -12.17 3.11
C PRO A 20 -7.61 -11.47 1.94
N GLU A 21 -8.02 -10.25 1.59
CA GLU A 21 -7.48 -9.46 0.50
C GLU A 21 -6.02 -9.06 0.75
N GLU A 22 -5.65 -8.80 2.01
CA GLU A 22 -4.28 -8.46 2.40
C GLU A 22 -3.36 -9.68 2.33
N LEU A 23 -3.89 -10.86 2.65
CA LEU A 23 -3.20 -12.13 2.48
C LEU A 23 -3.04 -12.48 1.00
N GLU A 24 -4.04 -12.20 0.18
CA GLU A 24 -3.99 -12.35 -1.28
C GLU A 24 -2.96 -11.41 -1.90
N TYR A 25 -2.96 -10.12 -1.53
CA TYR A 25 -1.91 -9.18 -1.93
C TYR A 25 -0.51 -9.76 -1.65
N LYS A 26 -0.30 -10.29 -0.43
CA LYS A 26 0.97 -10.89 -0.06
C LYS A 26 1.32 -12.11 -0.92
N ARG A 27 0.33 -12.94 -1.28
CA ARG A 27 0.54 -14.10 -2.18
C ARG A 27 0.89 -13.64 -3.59
N GLU A 28 0.19 -12.65 -4.12
CA GLU A 28 0.40 -12.09 -5.46
C GLU A 28 1.76 -11.41 -5.59
N ILE A 29 2.16 -10.57 -4.62
CA ILE A 29 3.50 -9.97 -4.62
C ILE A 29 4.60 -11.05 -4.64
N ARG A 30 4.43 -12.12 -3.84
CA ARG A 30 5.39 -13.24 -3.86
C ARG A 30 5.42 -13.96 -5.20
N ARG A 31 4.26 -14.16 -5.84
CA ARG A 31 4.17 -14.76 -7.18
C ARG A 31 4.90 -13.89 -8.20
N LEU A 32 4.59 -12.59 -8.26
CA LEU A 32 5.18 -11.64 -9.19
C LEU A 32 6.69 -11.46 -9.00
N LEU A 33 7.18 -11.51 -7.75
CA LEU A 33 8.63 -11.52 -7.47
C LEU A 33 9.31 -12.77 -8.02
N ARG A 34 8.71 -13.97 -7.85
CA ARG A 34 9.25 -15.22 -8.40
C ARG A 34 9.24 -15.25 -9.93
N GLU A 35 8.23 -14.65 -10.54
CA GLU A 35 8.12 -14.51 -12.00
C GLU A 35 8.94 -13.35 -12.57
N GLU A 36 9.71 -12.66 -11.71
CA GLU A 36 10.50 -11.47 -12.05
C GLU A 36 9.67 -10.35 -12.72
N ALA A 37 8.36 -10.34 -12.48
CA ALA A 37 7.44 -9.34 -13.02
C ALA A 37 7.55 -8.00 -12.32
N ILE A 38 7.94 -8.02 -11.05
CA ILE A 38 8.18 -6.85 -10.22
C ILE A 38 9.52 -7.02 -9.51
N ARG A 39 10.12 -5.90 -9.10
CA ARG A 39 11.38 -5.87 -8.34
C ARG A 39 11.25 -4.91 -7.17
N ASP A 40 11.94 -5.18 -6.07
CA ASP A 40 12.05 -4.21 -4.97
C ASP A 40 12.74 -2.94 -5.48
N LYS A 41 12.11 -1.77 -5.34
CA LYS A 41 12.66 -0.49 -5.79
C LYS A 41 13.75 0.04 -4.84
N GLY A 42 13.91 -0.58 -3.66
CA GLY A 42 14.81 -0.10 -2.61
C GLY A 42 14.27 1.12 -1.87
N THR A 43 13.00 1.47 -2.10
CA THR A 43 12.33 2.63 -1.50
C THR A 43 11.07 2.21 -0.76
N TYR A 44 10.67 3.02 0.21
CA TYR A 44 9.47 2.80 1.00
C TYR A 44 8.43 3.87 0.71
N TRP A 45 7.16 3.51 0.88
CA TRP A 45 6.07 4.47 0.82
C TRP A 45 6.24 5.52 1.91
N TYR A 46 5.76 6.74 1.66
CA TYR A 46 5.97 7.85 2.57
C TYR A 46 5.08 7.81 3.81
N THR A 47 4.07 6.95 3.84
CA THR A 47 3.17 6.80 4.98
C THR A 47 3.48 5.53 5.75
N SER A 48 3.53 5.62 7.08
CA SER A 48 3.55 4.47 7.99
C SER A 48 2.44 3.49 7.57
N PRO A 49 2.72 2.18 7.54
CA PRO A 49 3.90 1.50 8.08
C PRO A 49 5.12 1.46 7.15
N PHE A 50 5.21 2.38 6.19
CA PHE A 50 6.28 2.50 5.19
C PHE A 50 6.43 1.21 4.37
N PRO A 51 5.35 0.71 3.73
CA PRO A 51 5.42 -0.49 2.92
C PRO A 51 6.46 -0.36 1.81
N THR A 52 7.10 -1.49 1.47
CA THR A 52 8.01 -1.58 0.33
C THR A 52 7.30 -1.15 -0.95
N VAL A 53 7.99 -0.35 -1.77
CA VAL A 53 7.55 -0.03 -3.12
C VAL A 53 8.20 -1.01 -4.09
N TYR A 54 7.38 -1.68 -4.89
CA TYR A 54 7.86 -2.55 -5.96
C TYR A 54 7.74 -1.83 -7.30
N ARG A 55 8.68 -2.06 -8.21
CA ARG A 55 8.65 -1.54 -9.59
C ARG A 55 8.31 -2.67 -10.55
N ALA A 56 7.33 -2.47 -11.42
CA ALA A 56 7.00 -3.38 -12.51
C ALA A 56 8.12 -3.42 -13.56
N ALA A 57 8.67 -4.62 -13.78
CA ALA A 57 9.68 -4.88 -14.79
C ALA A 57 9.07 -5.23 -16.17
N LYS A 58 7.84 -5.72 -16.18
CA LYS A 58 7.01 -6.03 -17.36
C LYS A 58 5.54 -5.71 -17.07
N ASN A 59 4.69 -5.73 -18.10
CA ASN A 59 3.25 -5.60 -17.92
C ASN A 59 2.69 -6.86 -17.24
N GLY A 60 1.60 -6.72 -16.50
CA GLY A 60 0.98 -7.85 -15.82
C GLY A 60 -0.29 -7.48 -15.06
N THR A 61 -0.75 -8.42 -14.24
CA THR A 61 -1.95 -8.26 -13.42
C THR A 61 -1.74 -8.82 -12.00
N LEU A 62 -2.50 -8.27 -11.05
CA LEU A 62 -2.72 -8.80 -9.71
C LEU A 62 -4.20 -9.16 -9.58
N THR A 63 -4.51 -10.28 -8.91
CA THR A 63 -5.89 -10.60 -8.52
C THR A 63 -6.05 -10.55 -7.01
N ILE A 64 -6.85 -9.61 -6.51
CA ILE A 64 -7.05 -9.37 -5.08
C ILE A 64 -8.52 -9.07 -4.82
N GLY A 65 -9.15 -9.76 -3.86
CA GLY A 65 -10.57 -9.59 -3.53
C GLY A 65 -11.50 -9.90 -4.72
N GLY A 66 -11.09 -10.82 -5.60
CA GLY A 66 -11.79 -11.11 -6.85
C GLY A 66 -11.65 -10.03 -7.94
N GLN A 67 -10.93 -8.93 -7.68
CA GLN A 67 -10.68 -7.88 -8.65
C GLN A 67 -9.35 -8.11 -9.36
N THR A 68 -9.35 -7.94 -10.69
CA THR A 68 -8.12 -7.98 -11.49
C THR A 68 -7.63 -6.56 -11.73
N ILE A 69 -6.40 -6.29 -11.33
CA ILE A 69 -5.75 -4.98 -11.40
C ILE A 69 -4.57 -5.10 -12.35
N SER A 70 -4.62 -4.42 -13.48
CA SER A 70 -3.53 -4.38 -14.45
C SER A 70 -2.47 -3.35 -14.06
N PHE A 71 -1.22 -3.64 -14.41
CA PHE A 71 -0.10 -2.71 -14.29
C PHE A 71 0.78 -2.76 -15.54
N GLU A 72 1.41 -1.65 -15.86
CA GLU A 72 2.35 -1.52 -16.95
C GLU A 72 3.79 -1.56 -16.45
N ARG A 73 4.72 -1.91 -17.36
CA ARG A 73 6.14 -1.77 -17.10
C ARG A 73 6.45 -0.33 -16.69
N GLY A 74 7.16 -0.19 -15.57
CA GLY A 74 7.53 1.11 -15.04
C GLY A 74 6.62 1.60 -13.92
N ASP A 75 5.44 1.02 -13.75
CA ASP A 75 4.54 1.36 -12.64
C ASP A 75 5.11 0.90 -11.30
N ASP A 76 4.78 1.64 -10.26
CA ASP A 76 5.08 1.26 -8.90
C ASP A 76 3.84 0.64 -8.24
N ILE A 77 4.08 -0.42 -7.48
CA ILE A 77 3.07 -1.20 -6.77
C ILE A 77 3.36 -1.08 -5.28
N VAL A 78 2.37 -0.62 -4.52
CA VAL A 78 2.51 -0.38 -3.08
C VAL A 78 1.29 -0.87 -2.32
N PHE A 79 1.53 -1.45 -1.15
CA PHE A 79 0.46 -1.89 -0.25
C PHE A 79 -0.29 -0.69 0.34
N GLN A 80 -1.62 -0.77 0.35
CA GLN A 80 -2.48 0.21 1.03
C GLN A 80 -3.08 -0.42 2.28
N CYS A 81 -2.73 0.13 3.45
CA CYS A 81 -3.27 -0.35 4.72
C CYS A 81 -4.77 -0.01 4.86
N ARG A 82 -5.45 -0.68 5.79
CA ARG A 82 -6.88 -0.47 6.06
C ARG A 82 -7.23 0.99 6.33
N MET A 83 -6.41 1.69 7.12
CA MET A 83 -6.64 3.10 7.39
C MET A 83 -6.69 3.95 6.12
N THR A 84 -5.80 3.73 5.16
CA THR A 84 -5.87 4.46 3.89
C THR A 84 -7.14 4.11 3.11
N ARG A 85 -7.55 2.84 3.11
CA ARG A 85 -8.78 2.39 2.43
C ARG A 85 -10.05 2.99 3.06
N ASP A 86 -10.10 3.10 4.38
CA ASP A 86 -11.21 3.77 5.07
C ASP A 86 -11.28 5.26 4.77
N MET A 87 -10.12 5.92 4.68
CA MET A 87 -10.03 7.34 4.34
C MET A 87 -10.34 7.62 2.87
N LYS A 88 -10.22 6.60 2.02
CA LYS A 88 -10.39 6.67 0.57
C LYS A 88 -11.27 5.50 0.11
N PRO A 89 -12.59 5.60 0.28
CA PRO A 89 -13.53 4.53 -0.05
C PRO A 89 -13.47 4.10 -1.53
N GLU A 90 -12.92 4.95 -2.40
CA GLU A 90 -12.66 4.65 -3.81
C GLU A 90 -11.57 3.58 -4.01
N LEU A 91 -10.73 3.31 -3.00
CA LEU A 91 -9.72 2.25 -3.04
C LEU A 91 -10.37 0.90 -2.74
N THR A 92 -10.71 0.18 -3.81
CA THR A 92 -11.39 -1.12 -3.72
C THR A 92 -10.47 -2.29 -3.35
N ALA A 93 -9.15 -2.10 -3.38
CA ALA A 93 -8.17 -3.15 -3.10
C ALA A 93 -7.03 -2.64 -2.18
N PRO A 94 -6.36 -3.52 -1.42
CA PRO A 94 -5.23 -3.17 -0.56
C PRO A 94 -3.93 -2.90 -1.35
N VAL A 95 -4.05 -2.36 -2.56
CA VAL A 95 -2.93 -2.05 -3.44
C VAL A 95 -3.18 -0.74 -4.18
N LEU A 96 -2.11 0.01 -4.38
CA LEU A 96 -2.05 1.13 -5.31
C LEU A 96 -1.04 0.77 -6.40
N VAL A 97 -1.45 0.96 -7.64
CA VAL A 97 -0.61 0.85 -8.84
C VAL A 97 -0.58 2.23 -9.48
N ASP A 98 0.59 2.88 -9.51
CA ASP A 98 0.74 4.21 -10.08
C ASP A 98 2.23 4.54 -10.33
N ARG A 99 2.53 5.66 -11.00
CA ARG A 99 3.89 6.18 -11.18
C ARG A 99 4.26 7.14 -10.07
N LEU A 100 4.81 6.59 -9.00
CA LEU A 100 5.09 7.35 -7.78
C LEU A 100 6.30 8.27 -7.94
N GLN A 101 6.12 9.52 -7.52
CA GLN A 101 7.19 10.51 -7.46
C GLN A 101 7.94 10.45 -6.12
N PRO A 102 9.26 10.68 -6.10
CA PRO A 102 10.01 10.81 -4.85
C PRO A 102 9.46 11.94 -3.97
N THR A 103 9.48 11.72 -2.66
CA THR A 103 9.14 12.74 -1.66
C THR A 103 10.09 12.64 -0.48
N ASN A 104 10.39 13.79 0.13
CA ASN A 104 11.15 13.88 1.38
C ASN A 104 10.22 13.93 2.61
N LYS A 105 8.90 13.87 2.40
CA LYS A 105 7.92 13.83 3.48
C LYS A 105 7.81 12.41 4.02
N SER A 106 7.66 12.29 5.33
CA SER A 106 7.25 11.05 5.98
C SER A 106 6.05 11.34 6.89
N MET A 107 5.02 10.51 6.81
CA MET A 107 3.80 10.67 7.59
C MET A 107 3.54 9.40 8.41
N PHE A 108 3.49 9.54 9.74
CA PHE A 108 3.04 8.47 10.62
C PHE A 108 1.52 8.36 10.62
N CYS A 109 0.97 7.15 10.74
CA CYS A 109 -0.48 6.95 10.79
C CYS A 109 -1.14 7.76 11.90
N GLY A 110 -0.51 7.79 13.08
CA GLY A 110 -0.97 8.60 14.22
C GLY A 110 -1.00 10.11 13.95
N ASN A 111 -0.20 10.62 13.00
CA ASN A 111 -0.23 12.02 12.60
C ASN A 111 -1.37 12.32 11.60
N MET A 112 -1.93 11.31 10.93
CA MET A 112 -3.08 11.48 10.03
C MET A 112 -4.37 11.76 10.81
N GLY A 113 -4.51 11.26 12.05
CA GLY A 113 -5.65 11.58 12.92
C GLY A 113 -5.70 13.05 13.35
N GLY A 114 -4.56 13.73 13.48
CA GLY A 114 -4.46 15.14 13.84
C GLY A 114 -4.65 16.12 12.66
N ALA A 115 -4.23 15.72 11.46
CA ALA A 115 -4.36 16.54 10.24
C ALA A 115 -5.83 16.73 9.79
N MET A 116 -6.75 15.90 10.26
CA MET A 116 -8.16 15.96 9.88
C MET A 116 -9.01 17.01 10.61
N LYS A 117 -8.52 17.64 11.69
CA LYS A 117 -9.23 18.80 12.29
C LYS A 117 -8.98 20.12 11.55
N GLY A 118 -8.04 20.16 10.60
CA GLY A 118 -7.61 21.39 9.92
C GLY A 118 -8.06 21.55 8.46
N MET A 119 -8.55 20.49 7.81
CA MET A 119 -8.96 20.55 6.39
C MET A 119 -10.49 20.72 6.21
N GLY A 120 -11.22 21.06 7.27
CA GLY A 120 -12.59 21.60 7.21
C GLY A 120 -12.64 23.10 6.92
N GLY A 121 -11.63 23.64 6.22
CA GLY A 121 -11.54 25.04 5.84
C GLY A 121 -12.22 25.29 4.50
N LYS A 122 -13.53 25.58 4.57
CA LYS A 122 -14.37 26.31 3.59
C LYS A 122 -14.33 25.84 2.13
N MET A 123 -15.46 25.30 1.68
CA MET A 123 -16.18 25.89 0.55
C MET A 123 -17.55 26.34 1.05
#